data_AF-A0A2X2C6T8-F1
#
_entry.id   AF-A0A2X2C6T8-F1
#
_cell.length_a   1.000
_cell.length_b   1.000
_cell.length_c   1.000
_cell.angle_alpha   90.00
_cell.angle_beta   90.00
_cell.angle_gamma   90.00
#
_symmetry.space_group_name_H-M   'P 1'
#
loop_
_entity.id
_entity.type
_entity.pdbx_description
1 polymer ?
#
loop_
_entity_poly.entity_id
_entity_poly.type
_entity_poly.pdbx_seq_one_letter_code
_entity_poly.pdbx_strand_id
1 'polypeptide(L)'
;MPTLTKIAWIKPGMATNQRKIADYILEHPEKIVTLSSQQLAEIMGVSQSAIVKFSQKIGFKGFPSLKLAISEDLGRKNANSEKKLQHIT
;
A
#
# COMPACT_ATOMS: atom_id res chain seq x y z
N MET A 1 6.33 -11.43 5.04
CA MET A 1 5.04 -10.82 5.46
C MET A 1 4.52 -9.99 4.29
N PRO A 2 3.24 -10.12 3.89
CA PRO A 2 2.64 -9.25 2.88
C PRO A 2 2.72 -7.77 3.29
N THR A 3 2.94 -6.90 2.33
CA THR A 3 3.09 -5.45 2.52
C THR A 3 1.86 -4.78 3.12
N LEU A 4 0.66 -5.11 2.65
CA LEU A 4 -0.60 -4.58 3.18
C LEU A 4 -0.81 -5.01 4.64
N THR A 5 -0.49 -6.27 4.98
CA THR A 5 -0.52 -6.74 6.37
C THR A 5 0.51 -5.99 7.22
N LYS A 6 1.72 -5.76 6.70
CA LYS A 6 2.77 -4.99 7.39
C LYS A 6 2.28 -3.58 7.72
N ILE A 7 1.70 -2.89 6.73
CA ILE A 7 1.16 -1.54 6.90
C ILE A 7 0.07 -1.53 7.98
N ALA A 8 -0.88 -2.46 7.92
CA ALA A 8 -1.93 -2.57 8.92
C ALA A 8 -1.40 -2.76 10.35
N TRP A 9 -0.34 -3.58 10.51
CA TRP A 9 0.25 -3.87 11.82
C TRP A 9 1.00 -2.67 12.43
N ILE A 10 1.75 -1.91 11.61
CA ILE A 10 2.52 -0.74 12.11
C ILE A 10 1.68 0.55 12.21
N LYS A 11 0.53 0.62 11.52
CA LYS A 11 -0.32 1.82 11.44
C LYS A 11 -0.68 2.45 12.81
N PRO A 12 -0.99 1.68 13.87
CA PRO A 12 -1.33 2.27 15.17
C PRO A 12 -0.21 3.13 15.77
N GLY A 13 1.06 2.82 15.47
CA GLY A 13 2.22 3.57 15.94
C GLY A 13 2.63 4.78 15.07
N MET A 14 1.92 5.04 13.97
CA MET A 14 2.24 6.14 13.05
C MET A 14 1.70 7.48 13.53
N ALA A 15 2.44 8.57 13.23
CA ALA A 15 1.96 9.93 13.38
C ALA A 15 0.73 10.19 12.48
N THR A 16 -0.13 11.14 12.85
CA THR A 16 -1.42 11.41 12.18
C THR A 16 -1.32 11.51 10.65
N ASN A 17 -0.33 12.26 10.12
CA ASN A 17 -0.18 12.42 8.67
C ASN A 17 0.28 11.14 7.97
N GLN A 18 1.11 10.31 8.64
CA GLN A 18 1.52 9.02 8.10
C GLN A 18 0.37 8.00 8.16
N ARG A 19 -0.44 8.05 9.22
CA ARG A 19 -1.62 7.21 9.38
C ARG A 19 -2.61 7.43 8.25
N LYS A 20 -2.88 8.69 7.89
CA LYS A 20 -3.73 9.02 6.72
C LYS A 20 -3.24 8.37 5.42
N ILE A 21 -1.92 8.37 5.18
CA ILE A 21 -1.33 7.71 4.00
C ILE A 21 -1.52 6.20 4.09
N ALA A 22 -1.28 5.60 5.26
CA ALA A 22 -1.50 4.17 5.49
C ALA A 22 -2.97 3.76 5.31
N ASP A 23 -3.92 4.55 5.83
CA ASP A 23 -5.35 4.32 5.67
C ASP A 23 -5.74 4.30 4.19
N TYR A 24 -5.38 5.34 3.44
CA TYR A 24 -5.71 5.43 2.02
C TYR A 24 -5.10 4.27 1.20
N ILE A 25 -3.89 3.81 1.54
CA ILE A 25 -3.28 2.65 0.90
C ILE A 25 -4.05 1.36 1.20
N LEU A 26 -4.47 1.16 2.45
CA LEU A 26 -5.19 -0.05 2.86
C LEU A 26 -6.62 -0.10 2.29
N GLU A 27 -7.27 1.06 2.15
CA GLU A 27 -8.62 1.19 1.60
C GLU A 27 -8.63 1.06 0.07
N HIS A 28 -7.56 1.51 -0.62
CA HIS A 28 -7.51 1.57 -2.08
C HIS A 28 -6.25 0.96 -2.70
N PRO A 29 -5.84 -0.28 -2.34
CA PRO A 29 -4.56 -0.85 -2.78
C PRO A 29 -4.45 -0.99 -4.30
N GLU A 30 -5.55 -1.32 -4.99
CA GLU A 30 -5.60 -1.42 -6.45
C GLU A 30 -5.40 -0.07 -7.15
N LYS A 31 -5.85 1.02 -6.52
CA LYS A 31 -5.61 2.38 -7.03
C LYS A 31 -4.17 2.81 -6.81
N ILE A 32 -3.56 2.42 -5.68
CA ILE A 32 -2.17 2.79 -5.38
C ILE A 32 -1.20 2.32 -6.46
N VAL A 33 -1.39 1.11 -6.99
CA VAL A 33 -0.45 0.55 -7.98
C VAL A 33 -0.47 1.30 -9.30
N THR A 34 -1.57 2.01 -9.63
CA THR A 34 -1.72 2.79 -10.87
C THR A 34 -1.27 4.26 -10.72
N LEU A 35 -1.18 4.79 -9.50
CA LEU A 35 -0.84 6.19 -9.26
C LEU A 35 0.68 6.46 -9.28
N SER A 36 1.07 7.67 -9.67
CA SER A 36 2.39 8.23 -9.36
C SER A 36 2.42 8.78 -7.93
N SER A 37 3.62 9.02 -7.38
CA SER A 37 3.75 9.67 -6.07
C SER A 37 3.17 11.07 -6.05
N GLN A 38 3.20 11.77 -7.19
CA GLN A 38 2.65 13.11 -7.34
C GLN A 38 1.12 13.07 -7.34
N GLN A 39 0.51 12.17 -8.13
CA GLN A 39 -0.95 12.02 -8.17
C GLN A 39 -1.51 11.61 -6.82
N LEU A 40 -0.85 10.69 -6.11
CA LEU A 40 -1.26 10.32 -4.76
C LEU A 40 -1.17 11.52 -3.81
N ALA A 41 -0.11 12.32 -3.91
CA ALA A 41 0.06 13.51 -3.10
C ALA A 41 -1.04 14.55 -3.36
N GLU A 42 -1.40 14.77 -4.62
CA GLU A 42 -2.51 15.64 -5.03
C GLU A 42 -3.86 15.16 -4.46
N ILE A 43 -4.17 13.86 -4.61
CA ILE A 43 -5.40 13.27 -4.06
C ILE A 43 -5.48 13.43 -2.54
N MET A 44 -4.34 13.29 -1.86
CA MET A 44 -4.27 13.32 -0.39
C MET A 44 -4.07 14.73 0.19
N GLY A 45 -3.85 15.76 -0.64
CA GLY A 45 -3.53 17.10 -0.17
C GLY A 45 -2.22 17.18 0.62
N VAL A 46 -1.21 16.39 0.24
CA VAL A 46 0.12 16.39 0.87
C VAL A 46 1.22 16.68 -0.16
N SER A 47 2.46 16.86 0.29
CA SER A 47 3.58 16.99 -0.65
C SER A 47 4.00 15.63 -1.23
N GLN A 48 4.51 15.62 -2.47
CA GLN A 48 5.11 14.42 -3.07
C GLN A 48 6.22 13.84 -2.16
N SER A 49 7.02 14.70 -1.53
CA SER A 49 8.07 14.29 -0.59
C SER A 49 7.51 13.53 0.61
N ALA A 50 6.30 13.89 1.10
CA ALA A 50 5.65 13.15 2.19
C ALA A 50 5.34 11.70 1.81
N ILE A 51 4.87 11.46 0.57
CA ILE A 51 4.62 10.11 0.04
C ILE A 51 5.91 9.30 -0.06
N VAL A 52 6.98 9.91 -0.57
CA VAL A 52 8.29 9.25 -0.70
C VAL A 52 8.87 8.94 0.68
N LYS A 53 8.86 9.89 1.61
CA LYS A 53 9.34 9.72 2.99
C LYS A 53 8.53 8.70 3.76
N PHE A 54 7.21 8.66 3.57
CA PHE A 54 6.37 7.60 4.14
C PHE A 54 6.84 6.22 3.68
N SER A 55 7.01 6.05 2.37
CA SER A 55 7.47 4.78 1.77
C SER A 55 8.83 4.36 2.33
N GLN A 56 9.75 5.31 2.48
CA GLN A 56 11.07 5.08 3.07
C GLN A 56 11.00 4.72 4.56
N LYS A 57 10.17 5.43 5.32
CA LYS A 57 9.99 5.20 6.77
C LYS A 57 9.52 3.77 7.08
N ILE A 58 8.71 3.17 6.20
CA ILE A 58 8.22 1.79 6.37
C ILE A 58 9.13 0.73 5.71
N GLY A 59 10.33 1.13 5.27
CA GLY A 59 11.41 0.23 4.86
C GLY A 59 11.56 -0.01 3.36
N PHE A 60 10.98 0.84 2.51
CA PHE A 60 11.16 0.76 1.06
C PHE A 60 12.17 1.81 0.54
N LYS A 61 12.69 1.64 -0.67
CA LYS A 61 13.62 2.63 -1.26
C LYS A 61 12.91 3.93 -1.68
N GLY A 62 11.61 3.82 -1.95
CA GLY A 62 10.72 4.93 -2.30
C GLY A 62 9.34 4.43 -2.70
N PHE A 63 8.50 5.34 -3.21
CA PHE A 63 7.12 4.99 -3.61
C PHE A 63 7.04 3.92 -4.71
N PRO A 64 7.91 3.91 -5.76
CA PRO A 64 7.87 2.84 -6.76
C PRO A 64 8.07 1.44 -6.17
N SER A 65 9.02 1.27 -5.24
CA SER A 65 9.23 -0.03 -4.57
C SER A 65 8.07 -0.43 -3.64
N LEU A 66 7.40 0.54 -3.02
CA LEU A 66 6.18 0.27 -2.26
C LEU A 66 5.05 -0.22 -3.18
N LYS A 67 4.84 0.44 -4.33
CA LYS A 67 3.83 0.02 -5.32
C LYS A 67 4.07 -1.39 -5.83
N LEU A 68 5.31 -1.75 -6.14
CA LEU A 68 5.66 -3.09 -6.60
C LEU A 68 5.25 -4.13 -5.55
N ALA A 69 5.60 -3.89 -4.29
CA ALA A 69 5.29 -4.81 -3.19
C ALA A 69 3.78 -4.93 -2.91
N ILE A 70 3.00 -3.85 -3.12
CA ILE A 70 1.53 -3.89 -3.06
C ILE A 70 0.96 -4.68 -4.24
N SER A 71 1.50 -4.51 -5.45
CA SER A 71 1.07 -5.26 -6.64
C SER A 71 1.25 -6.76 -6.46
N GLU A 72 2.38 -7.18 -5.89
CA GLU A 72 2.64 -8.59 -5.57
C GLU A 72 1.65 -9.14 -4.52
N ASP A 73 1.31 -8.34 -3.50
CA ASP A 73 0.30 -8.70 -2.51
C ASP A 73 -1.08 -8.94 -3.15
N LEU A 74 -1.49 -8.04 -4.06
CA LEU A 74 -2.75 -8.15 -4.78
C LEU A 74 -2.77 -9.40 -5.68
N GLY A 75 -1.68 -9.66 -6.41
CA GLY A 75 -1.53 -10.88 -7.22
C GLY A 75 -1.67 -12.16 -6.39
N ARG A 76 -1.04 -12.20 -5.20
CA ARG A 76 -1.19 -13.33 -4.25
C ARG A 76 -2.63 -13.48 -3.76
N LYS A 77 -3.30 -12.37 -3.41
CA LYS A 77 -4.69 -12.38 -2.94
C LYS A 77 -5.64 -12.95 -4.01
N ASN A 78 -5.45 -12.57 -5.27
CA ASN A 78 -6.25 -13.05 -6.39
C ASN A 78 -6.04 -14.56 -6.61
N ALA A 79 -4.79 -15.02 -6.70
CA ALA A 79 -4.47 -16.43 -6.86
C ALA A 79 -5.01 -17.32 -5.71
N ASN A 80 -5.00 -16.80 -4.48
CA ASN A 80 -5.57 -17.52 -3.33
C ASN A 80 -7.09 -17.58 -3.36
N SER A 81 -7.76 -16.54 -3.89
CA SER A 81 -9.21 -16.51 -4.04
C SER A 81 -9.67 -17.54 -5.07
N GLU A 82 -8.93 -17.68 -6.18
CA GLU A 82 -9.17 -18.68 -7.23
C GLU A 82 -8.98 -20.11 -6.72
N LYS A 83 -7.89 -20.40 -5.99
CA LYS A 83 -7.65 -21.72 -5.39
C LYS A 83 -8.73 -22.13 -4.38
N LYS A 84 -9.26 -21.16 -3.61
CA LYS A 84 -10.34 -21.42 -2.66
C LYS A 84 -11.64 -21.83 -3.35
N LEU A 85 -11.93 -21.27 -4.53
CA LEU A 85 -13.12 -21.63 -5.32
C LEU A 85 -13.02 -23.02 -5.95
N GLN A 86 -11.81 -23.47 -6.31
CA GLN A 86 -11.56 -24.78 -6.94
C GLN A 86 -11.58 -25.98 -5.98
N HIS A 87 -11.62 -25.75 -4.65
CA HIS A 87 -11.59 -26.81 -3.63
C HIS A 87 -12.93 -27.03 -2.92
N ILE A 88 -14.00 -26.37 -3.37
CA ILE A 88 -15.37 -26.50 -2.81
C ILE A 88 -16.24 -27.41 -3.72
N THR A 89 -15.64 -28.16 -4.65
CA THR A 89 -16.30 -29.17 -5.50
C THR A 89 -15.66 -30.52 -5.24
#